data_AF-A0A524BH16-F1
#
_entry.id   AF-A0A524BH16-F1
#
_cell.length_a   1.000
_cell.length_b   1.000
_cell.length_c   1.000
_cell.angle_alpha   90.00
_cell.angle_beta   90.00
_cell.angle_gamma   90.00
#
_symmetry.space_group_name_H-M   'P 1'
#
loop_
_entity.id
_entity.type
_entity.pdbx_description
1 polymer ?
#
loop_
_entity_poly.entity_id
_entity_poly.type
_entity_poly.pdbx_seq_one_letter_code
_entity_poly.pdbx_strand_id
1 'polypeptide(L)'
;QQEVSEFSRSLKLLAKELDVPVIAVSQLNRGPEQRTDKRPLLADLRESGSLEQDADMVILLHREDAYERESPRAGEADFIVAKHRNGPTSTITVAFQGHYSRFVDMAQ
;
A
#
# COMPACT_ATOMS: atom_id res chain seq x y z
N GLN A 1 -17.34 5.43 8.89
CA GLN A 1 -16.74 6.47 8.02
C GLN A 1 -16.31 7.69 8.81
N GLN A 2 -17.18 8.30 9.64
CA GLN A 2 -16.82 9.49 10.42
C GLN A 2 -15.68 9.25 11.43
N GLU A 3 -15.68 8.10 12.12
CA GLU A 3 -14.58 7.69 13.01
C GLU A 3 -13.25 7.50 12.28
N VAL A 4 -13.27 6.89 11.08
CA VAL A 4 -12.05 6.69 10.27
C VAL A 4 -11.48 8.03 9.80
N SER A 5 -12.35 8.99 9.50
CA SER A 5 -11.94 10.37 9.16
C SER A 5 -11.36 11.14 10.33
N GLU A 6 -11.93 10.99 11.53
CA GLU A 6 -11.35 11.60 12.72
C GLU A 6 -10.01 10.97 13.09
N PHE A 7 -9.90 9.65 12.96
CA PHE A 7 -8.68 8.91 13.26
C PHE A 7 -7.53 9.27 12.30
N SER A 8 -7.79 9.24 10.99
CA SER A 8 -6.79 9.60 9.96
C SER A 8 -6.28 11.03 10.13
N ARG A 9 -7.17 12.00 10.37
CA ARG A 9 -6.80 13.37 10.64
C ARG A 9 -5.98 13.51 11.93
N SER A 10 -6.35 12.80 12.98
CA SER A 10 -5.61 12.81 14.25
C SER A 10 -4.19 12.26 14.09
N LEU A 11 -4.01 11.18 13.31
CA LEU A 11 -2.68 10.65 12.99
C LEU A 11 -1.83 11.67 12.21
N LYS A 12 -2.44 12.38 11.25
CA LYS A 12 -1.74 13.42 10.48
C LYS A 12 -1.31 14.59 11.35
N LEU A 13 -2.16 15.02 12.28
CA LEU A 13 -1.84 16.08 13.23
C LEU A 13 -0.73 15.63 14.19
N LEU A 14 -0.82 14.42 14.73
CA LEU A 14 0.21 13.84 15.61
C LEU A 14 1.58 13.77 14.93
N ALA A 15 1.64 13.30 13.68
CA ALA A 15 2.87 13.22 12.90
C ALA A 15 3.52 14.61 12.72
N LYS A 16 2.70 15.65 12.50
CA LYS A 16 3.15 17.04 12.36
C LYS A 16 3.60 17.65 13.68
N GLU A 17 2.89 17.35 14.77
CA GLU A 17 3.18 17.92 16.09
C GLU A 17 4.48 17.35 16.68
N LEU A 18 4.69 16.05 16.52
CA LEU A 18 5.87 15.35 17.03
C LEU A 18 7.05 15.36 16.07
N ASP A 19 6.85 15.80 14.82
CA ASP A 19 7.85 15.76 13.74
C ASP A 19 8.45 14.37 13.51
N VAL A 20 7.58 13.35 13.48
CA VAL A 20 7.97 11.95 13.27
C VAL A 20 7.15 11.30 12.15
N PRO A 21 7.74 10.35 11.40
CA PRO A 21 6.98 9.57 10.42
C PRO A 21 5.99 8.64 11.13
N VAL A 22 4.72 8.73 10.76
CA VAL A 22 3.67 7.83 11.23
C VAL A 22 3.27 6.90 10.10
N ILE A 23 3.36 5.59 10.34
CA ILE A 23 2.94 4.55 9.39
C ILE A 23 1.66 3.92 9.92
N ALA A 24 0.59 4.03 9.15
CA ALA A 24 -0.66 3.33 9.40
C ALA A 24 -0.86 2.22 8.37
N VAL A 25 -1.34 1.07 8.81
CA VAL A 25 -1.71 -0.06 7.93
C VAL A 25 -3.21 -0.04 7.76
N SER A 26 -3.66 -0.13 6.51
CA SER A 26 -5.09 -0.23 6.16
C SER A 26 -5.32 -1.47 5.32
N GLN A 27 -6.44 -2.14 5.59
CA GLN A 27 -6.93 -3.21 4.73
C GLN A 27 -7.64 -2.60 3.52
N LEU A 28 -7.54 -3.27 2.37
CA LEU A 28 -8.26 -2.89 1.16
C LEU A 28 -9.59 -3.62 1.08
N ASN A 29 -10.54 -3.03 0.36
CA ASN A 29 -11.76 -3.74 -0.03
C ASN A 29 -11.40 -4.95 -0.91
N ARG A 30 -12.27 -5.96 -0.98
CA ARG A 30 -12.09 -7.13 -1.85
C ARG A 30 -12.30 -6.85 -3.36
N GLY A 31 -12.44 -5.58 -3.74
CA GLY A 31 -12.61 -5.13 -5.12
C GLY A 31 -11.50 -5.59 -6.08
N PRO A 32 -10.20 -5.52 -5.71
CA PRO A 32 -9.12 -6.02 -6.54
C PRO A 32 -9.25 -7.49 -6.90
N GLU A 33 -9.73 -8.33 -5.98
CA GLU A 33 -9.83 -9.79 -6.19
C GLU A 33 -10.83 -10.17 -7.30
N GLN A 34 -11.80 -9.29 -7.58
CA GLN A 34 -12.84 -9.51 -8.60
C GLN A 34 -12.44 -8.99 -9.97
N ARG A 35 -11.36 -8.19 -10.07
CA ARG A 35 -10.87 -7.65 -11.34
C ARG A 35 -9.96 -8.67 -12.04
N THR A 36 -9.94 -8.59 -13.38
CA THR A 36 -8.96 -9.32 -14.19
C THR A 36 -7.54 -8.92 -13.80
N ASP A 37 -7.29 -7.61 -13.66
CA ASP A 37 -6.08 -7.07 -13.07
C ASP A 37 -6.29 -6.92 -11.56
N LYS A 38 -5.74 -7.88 -10.81
CA LYS A 38 -5.83 -7.96 -9.33
C LYS A 38 -4.95 -6.95 -8.61
N ARG A 39 -4.32 -6.05 -9.34
CA ARG A 39 -3.49 -4.99 -8.79
C ARG A 39 -4.35 -3.99 -8.00
N PRO A 40 -3.96 -3.64 -6.76
CA PRO A 40 -4.68 -2.67 -5.96
C PRO A 40 -4.51 -1.25 -6.49
N LEU A 41 -5.54 -0.43 -6.31
CA LEU A 41 -5.64 0.96 -6.71
C LEU A 41 -6.03 1.82 -5.51
N LEU A 42 -5.79 3.13 -5.58
CA LEU A 42 -6.25 4.06 -4.53
C LEU A 42 -7.76 3.96 -4.28
N ALA A 43 -8.55 3.74 -5.34
CA ALA A 43 -10.00 3.58 -5.23
C ALA A 43 -10.41 2.36 -4.37
N ASP A 44 -9.52 1.42 -4.09
CA ASP A 44 -9.80 0.29 -3.20
C ASP A 44 -9.70 0.65 -1.72
N LEU A 45 -9.21 1.86 -1.39
CA LEU A 45 -9.28 2.48 -0.06
C LEU A 45 -10.60 3.23 0.18
N ARG A 46 -11.57 3.18 -0.74
CA ARG A 46 -12.76 4.05 -0.75
C ARG A 46 -13.64 3.96 0.49
N GLU A 47 -13.65 2.85 1.23
CA GLU A 47 -14.33 2.77 2.54
C GLU A 47 -13.63 3.61 3.64
N SER A 48 -12.40 4.02 3.36
CA SER A 48 -11.54 4.89 4.16
C SER A 48 -11.13 6.16 3.38
N GLY A 49 -12.05 6.79 2.64
CA GLY A 49 -11.74 7.92 1.76
C GLY A 49 -11.00 9.09 2.41
N SER A 50 -11.06 9.23 3.73
CA SER A 50 -10.26 10.18 4.51
C SER A 50 -8.79 9.82 4.63
N LEU A 51 -8.43 8.53 4.75
CA LEU A 51 -7.03 8.08 4.73
C LEU A 51 -6.35 8.47 3.41
N GLU A 52 -7.04 8.26 2.29
CA GLU A 52 -6.51 8.67 0.98
C GLU A 52 -6.22 10.17 0.96
N GLN A 53 -7.12 11.00 1.50
CA GLN A 53 -6.94 12.44 1.51
C GLN A 53 -5.82 12.88 2.46
N ASP A 54 -5.80 12.38 3.69
CA ASP A 54 -4.91 12.88 4.74
C ASP A 54 -3.46 12.38 4.62
N ALA A 55 -3.25 11.18 4.04
CA ALA A 55 -1.92 10.61 3.87
C ALA A 55 -1.03 11.48 2.96
N ASP A 56 0.26 11.59 3.30
CA ASP A 56 1.26 12.18 2.42
C ASP A 56 1.72 11.20 1.33
N MET A 57 1.81 9.93 1.71
CA MET A 57 2.20 8.83 0.83
C MET A 57 1.25 7.65 1.05
N VAL A 58 0.88 6.98 -0.04
CA VAL A 58 0.12 5.72 0.00
C VAL A 58 0.91 4.69 -0.78
N ILE A 59 1.27 3.60 -0.10
CA ILE A 59 1.97 2.46 -0.70
C ILE A 59 1.01 1.27 -0.67
N LEU A 60 0.72 0.72 -1.85
CA LEU A 60 -0.09 -0.47 -2.00
C LEU A 60 0.83 -1.66 -2.28
N LEU A 61 0.57 -2.79 -1.62
CA LEU A 61 1.36 -4.00 -1.81
C LEU A 61 0.63 -4.94 -2.76
N HIS A 62 1.35 -5.48 -3.74
CA HIS A 62 0.83 -6.50 -4.63
C HIS A 62 1.83 -7.65 -4.77
N ARG A 63 1.31 -8.88 -4.72
CA ARG A 63 2.05 -10.10 -4.94
C ARG A 63 1.26 -10.96 -5.91
N GLU A 64 1.77 -11.13 -7.12
CA GLU A 64 1.08 -11.87 -8.17
C GLU A 64 0.95 -13.35 -7.82
N ASP A 65 2.03 -13.91 -7.27
CA ASP A 65 2.13 -15.31 -6.84
C ASP A 65 1.15 -15.71 -5.72
N ALA A 66 0.62 -14.73 -4.98
CA ALA A 66 -0.42 -14.94 -3.99
C ALA A 66 -1.79 -15.25 -4.63
N TYR A 67 -2.00 -14.82 -5.87
CA TYR A 67 -3.25 -15.01 -6.61
C TYR A 67 -3.13 -16.02 -7.75
N GLU A 68 -1.95 -16.13 -8.36
CA GLU A 68 -1.64 -17.04 -9.46
C GLU A 68 -0.40 -17.87 -9.10
N ARG A 69 -0.62 -19.12 -8.69
CA ARG A 69 0.44 -20.01 -8.20
C ARG A 69 1.54 -20.31 -9.22
N GLU A 70 1.20 -20.23 -10.50
CA GLU A 70 2.12 -20.49 -11.62
C GLU A 70 2.66 -19.18 -12.22
N SER A 71 2.49 -18.04 -11.53
CA SER A 71 2.96 -16.75 -12.02
C SER A 71 4.47 -16.82 -12.28
N PRO A 72 4.96 -16.31 -13.43
CA PRO A 72 6.38 -16.22 -13.72
C PRO A 72 7.11 -15.28 -12.76
N ARG A 73 6.37 -14.46 -11.99
CA ARG A 73 6.87 -13.52 -10.99
C ARG A 73 6.84 -14.10 -9.57
N ALA A 74 6.95 -15.42 -9.45
CA ALA A 74 6.98 -16.12 -8.18
C ALA A 74 8.09 -15.57 -7.26
N GLY A 75 7.72 -15.20 -6.04
CA GLY A 75 8.66 -14.58 -5.09
C GLY A 75 8.94 -13.10 -5.33
N GLU A 76 8.23 -12.42 -6.23
CA GLU A 76 8.26 -10.95 -6.36
C GLU A 76 7.12 -10.28 -5.58
N ALA A 77 7.36 -9.06 -5.12
CA ALA A 77 6.35 -8.17 -4.59
C ALA A 77 6.52 -6.76 -5.13
N ASP A 78 5.41 -6.13 -5.49
CA ASP A 78 5.38 -4.75 -5.94
C ASP A 78 4.94 -3.83 -4.80
N PHE A 79 5.80 -2.87 -4.48
CA PHE A 79 5.49 -1.70 -3.65
C PHE A 79 5.06 -0.57 -4.58
N ILE A 80 3.76 -0.34 -4.66
CA ILE A 80 3.16 0.63 -5.57
C ILE A 80 2.96 1.93 -4.79
N VAL A 81 3.84 2.90 -5.01
CA VAL A 81 3.69 4.26 -4.48
C VAL A 81 2.58 4.94 -5.27
N ALA A 82 1.34 4.74 -4.83
CA ALA A 82 0.14 5.18 -5.53
C ALA A 82 -0.18 6.66 -5.30
N LYS A 83 0.29 7.22 -4.17
CA LYS A 83 0.24 8.65 -3.87
C LYS A 83 1.57 9.08 -3.25
N HIS A 84 2.07 10.24 -3.66
CA HIS A 84 3.21 10.89 -3.02
C HIS A 84 3.04 12.41 -3.16
N ARG A 85 2.78 13.12 -2.04
CA ARG A 85 2.53 14.57 -2.07
C ARG A 85 3.73 15.40 -2.52
N ASN A 86 4.94 14.94 -2.19
CA ASN A 86 6.18 15.71 -2.36
C ASN A 86 7.17 15.04 -3.33
N GLY A 87 6.71 14.13 -4.19
CA GLY A 87 7.59 13.42 -5.10
C GLY A 87 6.84 12.53 -6.08
N PRO A 88 7.56 11.76 -6.90
CA PRO A 88 6.95 10.92 -7.92
C PRO A 88 6.25 9.70 -7.30
N THR A 89 5.23 9.22 -8.01
CA THR A 89 4.71 7.87 -7.87
C THR A 89 5.60 6.92 -8.67
N SER A 90 5.71 5.67 -8.20
CA SER A 90 6.49 4.63 -8.88
C SER A 90 6.04 3.25 -8.40
N THR A 91 6.39 2.23 -9.16
CA THR A 91 6.30 0.83 -8.72
C THR A 91 7.71 0.33 -8.47
N ILE A 92 7.94 -0.16 -7.26
CA ILE A 92 9.24 -0.70 -6.84
C ILE A 92 9.03 -2.20 -6.65
N THR A 93 9.62 -3.00 -7.54
CA THR A 93 9.58 -4.46 -7.44
C THR A 93 10.74 -4.93 -6.56
N VAL A 94 10.43 -5.80 -5.60
CA VAL A 94 11.39 -6.39 -4.66
C VAL A 94 11.20 -7.90 -4.61
N ALA A 95 12.23 -8.64 -4.16
CA ALA A 95 12.10 -10.06 -3.91
C ALA A 95 11.52 -10.30 -2.51
N PHE A 96 10.47 -11.12 -2.42
CA PHE A 96 9.82 -11.55 -1.19
C PHE A 96 10.25 -12.95 -0.78
N GLN A 97 10.99 -13.04 0.32
CA GLN A 97 11.41 -14.29 0.94
C GLN A 97 10.45 -14.64 2.07
N GLY A 98 9.30 -15.23 1.71
CA GLY A 98 8.19 -15.45 2.65
C GLY A 98 8.52 -16.32 3.86
N HIS A 99 9.45 -17.27 3.72
CA HIS A 99 9.93 -18.12 4.81
C HIS A 99 10.75 -17.34 5.87
N TYR A 100 11.22 -16.14 5.53
CA TYR A 100 11.88 -15.21 6.46
C TYR A 100 11.04 -13.97 6.77
N SER A 101 9.82 -13.86 6.23
CA SER A 101 9.00 -12.64 6.28
C SER A 101 9.77 -11.39 5.88
N ARG A 102 10.60 -11.50 4.83
CA ARG A 102 11.57 -10.48 4.44
C ARG A 102 11.38 -10.05 2.99
N PHE A 103 11.56 -8.76 2.73
CA PHE A 103 11.75 -8.20 1.41
C PHE A 103 13.22 -7.85 1.21
N VAL A 104 13.76 -8.10 0.02
CA VAL A 104 15.13 -7.76 -0.37
C VAL A 104 15.13 -7.09 -1.73
N ASP A 105 16.10 -6.22 -1.99
CA ASP A 105 16.25 -5.60 -3.29
C ASP A 105 16.41 -6.66 -4.38
N MET A 106 15.87 -6.37 -5.57
CA MET A 106 16.14 -7.21 -6.74
C MET A 106 17.64 -7.17 -7.04
N ALA A 107 18.23 -8.32 -7.34
CA ALA A 107 19.62 -8.36 -7.80
C ALA A 107 19.71 -7.50 -9.08
N GLN A 108 20.67 -6.57 -9.10
CA GLN A 108 20.98 -5.78 -10.29
C GLN A 108 21.66 -6.62 -11.36
#